data_AF-A0A8U0IJI5-F1
#
_entry.id   AF-A0A8U0IJI5-F1
#
_cell.length_a   1.000
_cell.length_b   1.000
_cell.length_c   1.000
_cell.angle_alpha   90.00
_cell.angle_beta   90.00
_cell.angle_gamma   90.00
#
_symmetry.space_group_name_H-M   'P 1'
#
loop_
_entity.id
_entity.type
_entity.pdbx_description
1 polymer ?
#
loop_
_entity_poly.entity_id
_entity_poly.type
_entity_poly.pdbx_seq_one_letter_code
_entity_poly.pdbx_strand_id
1 'polypeptide(L)'
;MRLVAVTACPTGIAHSQMGAESLARAATDAGHDIEVEVHAAMGTENELGERDLDRAAAAVVAADVRVDTDRFEDLPTVVAPVGTAVSEPERLVERAVELGREGDAETVRVGEESADGTGGGLLDGVRRLFE
;
A
#
# COMPACT_ATOMS: atom_id res chain seq x y z
N MET A 1 -12.91 -3.78 4.33
CA MET A 1 -12.29 -5.06 3.92
C MET A 1 -11.26 -5.41 4.96
N ARG A 2 -10.77 -6.65 4.94
CA ARG A 2 -9.58 -7.03 5.73
C ARG A 2 -8.37 -6.95 4.82
N LEU A 3 -7.39 -6.17 5.22
CA LEU A 3 -6.12 -5.97 4.53
C LEU A 3 -4.99 -6.56 5.39
N VAL A 4 -3.87 -6.86 4.75
CA VAL A 4 -2.63 -7.19 5.44
C VAL A 4 -1.50 -6.31 4.90
N ALA A 5 -0.51 -6.00 5.71
CA ALA A 5 0.65 -5.26 5.24
C ALA A 5 1.95 -5.71 5.89
N VAL A 6 3.06 -5.47 5.20
CA VAL A 6 4.42 -5.59 5.72
C VAL A 6 5.13 -4.26 5.56
N THR A 7 5.82 -3.82 6.61
CA THR A 7 6.71 -2.65 6.58
C THR A 7 8.15 -3.06 6.86
N ALA A 8 9.11 -2.61 6.06
CA ALA A 8 10.51 -3.00 6.26
C ALA A 8 11.50 -1.89 5.89
N CYS A 9 12.31 -1.46 6.85
CA CYS A 9 13.34 -0.44 6.67
C CYS A 9 14.70 -0.94 7.20
N PRO A 10 15.80 -0.85 6.43
CA PRO A 10 17.11 -1.36 6.85
C PRO A 10 17.74 -0.52 7.96
N THR A 11 17.36 0.76 8.06
CA THR A 11 18.00 1.74 8.95
C THR A 11 17.43 1.74 10.37
N GLY A 12 16.49 0.86 10.69
CA GLY A 12 15.93 0.68 12.03
C GLY A 12 14.40 0.62 12.06
N ILE A 13 13.85 0.56 13.27
CA ILE A 13 12.43 0.28 13.51
C ILE A 13 11.51 1.50 13.29
N ALA A 14 12.05 2.72 13.32
CA ALA A 14 11.26 3.94 13.36
C ALA A 14 10.40 4.13 12.09
N HIS A 15 10.99 4.01 10.89
CA HIS A 15 10.23 4.14 9.65
C HIS A 15 9.26 2.97 9.44
N SER A 16 9.63 1.74 9.80
CA SER A 16 8.71 0.61 9.72
C SER A 16 7.49 0.81 10.64
N GLN A 17 7.70 1.17 11.91
CA GLN A 17 6.60 1.44 12.85
C GLN A 17 5.76 2.65 12.45
N MET A 18 6.38 3.74 11.98
CA MET A 18 5.63 4.89 11.46
C MET A 18 4.78 4.51 10.25
N GLY A 19 5.35 3.77 9.29
CA GLY A 19 4.60 3.29 8.14
C GLY A 19 3.43 2.37 8.56
N ALA A 20 3.66 1.51 9.55
CA ALA A 20 2.64 0.60 10.04
C ALA A 20 1.49 1.34 10.74
N GLU A 21 1.80 2.30 11.61
CA GLU A 21 0.80 3.12 12.29
C GLU A 21 0.03 4.01 11.31
N SER A 22 0.70 4.58 10.31
CA SER A 22 0.08 5.36 9.24
C SER A 22 -0.88 4.52 8.40
N LEU A 23 -0.47 3.32 7.97
CA LEU A 23 -1.33 2.39 7.23
C LEU A 23 -2.53 1.94 8.08
N ALA A 24 -2.32 1.63 9.36
CA ALA A 24 -3.39 1.25 10.28
C ALA A 24 -4.44 2.35 10.45
N ARG A 25 -4.00 3.59 10.62
CA ARG A 25 -4.89 4.75 10.69
C ARG A 25 -5.65 4.97 9.40
N ALA A 26 -4.96 5.01 8.25
CA ALA A 26 -5.59 5.23 6.96
C ALA A 26 -6.64 4.15 6.61
N ALA A 27 -6.36 2.88 6.91
CA ALA A 27 -7.32 1.79 6.73
C ALA A 27 -8.54 1.96 7.64
N THR A 28 -8.31 2.28 8.91
CA THR A 28 -9.39 2.51 9.89
C THR A 28 -10.29 3.68 9.46
N ASP A 29 -9.69 4.79 9.03
CA ASP A 29 -10.41 5.98 8.57
C ASP A 29 -11.22 5.70 7.29
N ALA A 30 -10.73 4.79 6.43
CA ALA A 30 -11.45 4.29 5.26
C ALA A 30 -12.51 3.20 5.59
N GLY A 31 -12.68 2.82 6.86
CA GLY A 31 -13.64 1.80 7.29
C GLY A 31 -13.20 0.37 6.95
N HIS A 32 -11.90 0.10 7.03
CA HIS A 32 -11.28 -1.19 6.76
C HIS A 32 -10.42 -1.66 7.93
N ASP A 33 -10.30 -2.97 8.07
CA ASP A 33 -9.40 -3.61 9.04
C ASP A 33 -8.07 -3.90 8.36
N ILE A 34 -6.96 -3.72 9.08
CA ILE A 34 -5.63 -4.07 8.58
C ILE A 34 -4.76 -4.64 9.70
N GLU A 35 -4.03 -5.70 9.39
CA GLU A 35 -2.97 -6.26 10.25
C GLU A 35 -1.62 -5.92 9.61
N VAL A 36 -0.69 -5.35 10.37
CA VAL A 36 0.60 -4.89 9.83
C VAL A 36 1.78 -5.57 10.53
N GLU A 37 2.53 -6.36 9.78
CA GLU A 37 3.80 -6.97 10.17
C GLU A 37 4.94 -5.96 10.00
N VAL A 38 5.78 -5.83 11.03
CA VAL A 38 6.85 -4.83 11.09
C VAL A 38 8.20 -5.54 11.10
N HIS A 39 9.00 -5.33 10.07
CA HIS A 39 10.37 -5.82 9.98
C HIS A 39 11.35 -4.73 10.39
N ALA A 40 12.17 -5.04 11.38
CA ALA A 40 13.24 -4.18 11.86
C ALA A 40 14.55 -4.98 12.00
N ALA A 41 15.66 -4.27 12.16
CA ALA A 41 16.97 -4.89 12.36
C ALA A 41 17.02 -5.86 13.56
N MET A 42 16.14 -5.68 14.55
CA MET A 42 16.07 -6.51 15.76
C MET A 42 15.10 -7.69 15.65
N GLY A 43 14.35 -7.82 14.55
CA GLY A 43 13.38 -8.89 14.33
C GLY A 43 12.05 -8.39 13.75
N THR A 44 11.06 -9.28 13.76
CA THR A 44 9.71 -9.04 13.26
C THR A 44 8.72 -8.87 14.41
N GLU A 45 7.84 -7.87 14.32
CA GLU A 45 6.70 -7.66 15.22
C GLU A 45 5.39 -7.91 14.46
N ASN A 46 4.35 -8.38 15.16
CA ASN A 46 3.02 -8.66 14.61
C ASN A 46 3.06 -9.55 13.35
N GLU A 47 3.83 -10.63 13.43
CA GLU A 47 3.96 -11.60 12.32
C GLU A 47 2.58 -12.11 11.88
N LEU A 48 2.30 -11.99 10.57
CA LEU A 48 1.06 -12.42 9.95
C LEU A 48 1.02 -13.94 9.90
N GLY A 49 -0.06 -14.50 10.44
CA GLY A 49 -0.34 -15.93 10.33
C GLY A 49 -1.06 -16.29 9.04
N GLU A 50 -1.11 -17.58 8.71
CA GLU A 50 -1.87 -18.12 7.56
C GLU A 50 -3.32 -17.61 7.55
N ARG A 51 -3.97 -17.59 8.72
CA ARG A 51 -5.35 -17.10 8.85
C ARG A 51 -5.54 -15.63 8.47
N ASP A 52 -4.51 -14.82 8.60
CA ASP A 52 -4.59 -13.41 8.24
C ASP A 52 -4.51 -13.23 6.73
N LEU A 53 -3.64 -14.03 6.10
CA LEU A 53 -3.51 -14.11 4.64
C LEU A 53 -4.78 -14.68 3.99
N ASP A 54 -5.30 -15.81 4.49
CA ASP A 54 -6.52 -16.46 3.98
C ASP A 54 -7.76 -15.55 3.99
N ARG A 55 -7.82 -14.60 4.93
CA ARG A 55 -8.97 -13.69 5.10
C ARG A 55 -8.73 -12.31 4.49
N ALA A 56 -7.51 -12.05 4.01
CA ALA A 56 -7.18 -10.77 3.41
C ALA A 56 -7.82 -10.66 2.02
N ALA A 57 -8.26 -9.45 1.69
CA ALA A 57 -8.70 -9.10 0.35
C ALA A 57 -7.55 -8.59 -0.51
N ALA A 58 -6.51 -8.01 0.10
CA ALA A 58 -5.32 -7.48 -0.56
C ALA A 58 -4.18 -7.31 0.46
N ALA A 59 -2.95 -7.21 -0.06
CA ALA A 59 -1.73 -6.99 0.70
C ALA A 59 -1.05 -5.66 0.32
N VAL A 60 -0.34 -5.04 1.27
CA VAL A 60 0.56 -3.89 1.04
C VAL A 60 1.97 -4.23 1.52
N VAL A 61 2.96 -4.19 0.65
CA VAL A 61 4.37 -4.40 0.97
C VAL A 61 5.10 -3.06 0.85
N ALA A 62 5.32 -2.40 1.98
CA ALA A 62 5.99 -1.11 2.08
C ALA A 62 7.44 -1.31 2.58
N ALA A 63 8.40 -1.50 1.67
CA ALA A 63 9.72 -1.95 2.02
C ALA A 63 10.85 -1.27 1.22
N ASP A 64 11.92 -0.90 1.92
CA ASP A 64 13.18 -0.43 1.33
C ASP A 64 14.24 -1.55 1.24
N VAL A 65 13.84 -2.77 1.61
CA VAL A 65 14.65 -4.00 1.53
C VAL A 65 13.84 -5.11 0.88
N ARG A 66 14.51 -6.19 0.48
CA ARG A 66 13.80 -7.39 0.00
C ARG A 66 13.05 -8.02 1.16
N VAL A 67 11.75 -8.22 0.95
CA VAL A 67 10.84 -8.96 1.82
C VAL A 67 10.37 -10.18 1.04
N ASP A 68 10.20 -11.30 1.72
CA ASP A 68 9.65 -12.53 1.15
C ASP A 68 8.16 -12.32 0.85
N THR A 69 7.80 -12.33 -0.44
CA THR A 69 6.43 -12.03 -0.89
C THR A 69 5.67 -13.27 -1.35
N ASP A 70 6.27 -14.46 -1.30
CA ASP A 70 5.63 -15.71 -1.73
C ASP A 70 4.34 -15.97 -0.95
N ARG A 71 4.31 -15.61 0.35
CA ARG A 71 3.10 -15.69 1.19
C ARG A 71 1.92 -14.81 0.74
N PHE A 72 2.12 -13.89 -0.20
CA PHE A 72 1.06 -13.01 -0.74
C PHE A 72 0.72 -13.35 -2.19
N GLU A 73 1.18 -14.47 -2.75
CA GLU A 73 0.99 -14.81 -4.17
C GLU A 73 -0.48 -14.92 -4.60
N ASP A 74 -1.36 -15.32 -3.70
CA ASP A 74 -2.81 -15.40 -3.94
C ASP A 74 -3.55 -14.09 -3.64
N LEU A 75 -2.85 -13.04 -3.20
CA LEU A 75 -3.43 -11.76 -2.84
C LEU A 75 -3.00 -10.66 -3.82
N PRO A 76 -3.93 -9.81 -4.27
CA PRO A 76 -3.54 -8.58 -4.94
C PRO A 76 -2.63 -7.77 -4.02
N THR A 77 -1.48 -7.37 -4.52
CA THR A 77 -0.40 -6.83 -3.68
C THR A 77 0.06 -5.47 -4.19
N VAL A 78 0.00 -4.45 -3.34
CA VAL A 78 0.58 -3.13 -3.60
C VAL A 78 1.99 -3.08 -3.01
N VAL A 79 2.99 -2.75 -3.81
CA VAL A 79 4.39 -2.64 -3.37
C VAL A 79 4.85 -1.19 -3.43
N ALA A 80 5.41 -0.66 -2.35
CA ALA A 80 5.90 0.71 -2.28
C ALA A 80 7.15 0.85 -1.40
N PRO A 81 7.92 1.94 -1.50
CA PRO A 81 8.92 2.29 -0.50
C PRO A 81 8.28 2.51 0.87
N VAL A 82 9.01 2.28 1.97
CA VAL A 82 8.46 2.50 3.32
C VAL A 82 8.07 3.96 3.54
N GLY A 83 8.80 4.89 2.90
CA GLY A 83 8.51 6.33 2.95
C GLY A 83 7.12 6.67 2.41
N THR A 84 6.64 5.96 1.40
CA THR A 84 5.29 6.15 0.85
C THR A 84 4.22 5.71 1.86
N ALA A 85 4.46 4.67 2.65
CA ALA A 85 3.55 4.30 3.74
C ALA A 85 3.51 5.33 4.87
N VAL A 86 4.55 6.16 5.02
CA VAL A 86 4.57 7.25 5.99
C VAL A 86 3.87 8.50 5.44
N SER A 87 4.15 8.87 4.17
CA SER A 87 3.73 10.15 3.58
C SER A 87 2.41 10.09 2.80
N GLU A 88 2.05 8.94 2.24
CA GLU A 88 0.85 8.73 1.41
C GLU A 88 0.12 7.41 1.78
N PRO A 89 -0.14 7.12 3.08
CA PRO A 89 -0.77 5.86 3.48
C PRO A 89 -2.17 5.67 2.88
N GLU A 90 -2.94 6.75 2.72
CA GLU A 90 -4.29 6.72 2.15
C GLU A 90 -4.26 6.22 0.71
N ARG A 91 -3.26 6.64 -0.08
CA ARG A 91 -3.07 6.21 -1.47
C ARG A 91 -2.78 4.71 -1.56
N LEU A 92 -1.96 4.17 -0.65
CA LEU A 92 -1.65 2.74 -0.63
C LEU A 92 -2.86 1.91 -0.21
N VAL A 93 -3.60 2.37 0.80
CA VAL A 93 -4.84 1.73 1.24
C VAL A 93 -5.89 1.77 0.14
N GLU A 94 -6.12 2.91 -0.50
CA GLU A 94 -7.07 3.04 -1.61
C GLU A 94 -6.73 2.06 -2.73
N ARG A 95 -5.46 2.03 -3.16
CA ARG A 95 -5.05 1.12 -4.24
C ARG A 95 -5.22 -0.35 -3.87
N ALA A 96 -4.89 -0.73 -2.64
CA ALA A 96 -5.07 -2.11 -2.17
C ALA A 96 -6.57 -2.51 -2.14
N VAL A 97 -7.42 -1.57 -1.73
CA VAL A 97 -8.87 -1.76 -1.68
C VAL A 97 -9.48 -1.88 -3.07
N GLU A 98 -9.01 -1.10 -4.05
CA GLU A 98 -9.41 -1.22 -5.46
C GLU A 98 -9.08 -2.62 -5.99
N LEU A 99 -7.81 -3.04 -5.86
CA LEU A 99 -7.36 -4.36 -6.32
C LEU A 99 -8.12 -5.50 -5.64
N GLY A 100 -8.37 -5.38 -4.32
CA GLY A 100 -9.15 -6.35 -3.58
C GLY A 100 -10.63 -6.47 -4.03
N ARG A 101 -11.17 -5.47 -4.73
CA ARG A 101 -12.52 -5.56 -5.36
C ARG A 101 -12.48 -6.20 -6.74
N GLU A 102 -11.38 -6.01 -7.47
CA GLU A 102 -11.16 -6.59 -8.80
C GLU A 102 -10.96 -8.11 -8.68
N GLY A 103 -10.24 -8.54 -7.64
CA GLY A 103 -10.12 -9.96 -7.26
C GLY A 103 -9.07 -10.74 -8.05
N ASP A 104 -8.32 -10.06 -8.93
CA ASP A 104 -7.16 -10.63 -9.61
C ASP A 104 -5.91 -10.51 -8.71
N ALA A 105 -5.13 -11.59 -8.59
CA ALA A 105 -3.87 -11.62 -7.84
C ALA A 105 -2.75 -10.86 -8.60
N GLU A 106 -2.97 -9.56 -8.83
CA GLU A 106 -2.02 -8.67 -9.49
C GLU A 106 -1.12 -7.96 -8.47
N THR A 107 0.16 -7.84 -8.80
CA THR A 107 1.11 -7.02 -8.02
C THR A 107 1.36 -5.68 -8.71
N VAL A 108 1.04 -4.58 -8.03
CA VAL A 108 1.20 -3.21 -8.54
C VAL A 108 2.25 -2.47 -7.72
N ARG A 109 3.16 -1.76 -8.39
CA ARG A 109 4.19 -0.94 -7.71
C ARG A 109 3.78 0.53 -7.67
N VAL A 110 3.88 1.13 -6.49
CA VAL A 110 3.68 2.57 -6.25
C VAL A 110 5.04 3.16 -5.88
N GLY A 111 5.67 3.82 -6.85
CA GLY A 111 6.98 4.45 -6.70
C GLY A 111 7.39 5.08 -8.02
N GLU A 112 7.49 6.41 -8.01
CA GLU A 112 7.69 7.32 -9.15
C GLU A 112 6.54 7.37 -10.17
N GLU A 113 5.94 8.56 -10.22
CA GLU A 113 5.09 9.06 -11.30
C GLU A 113 5.66 8.74 -12.70
N SER A 114 5.07 7.75 -13.38
CA SER A 114 4.77 7.96 -14.79
C SER A 114 3.47 8.74 -14.84
N ALA A 115 3.56 9.99 -15.32
CA ALA A 115 2.42 10.78 -15.68
C ALA A 115 1.66 10.08 -16.82
N ASP A 116 0.65 9.28 -16.48
CA ASP A 116 -0.39 8.87 -17.43
C ASP A 116 -1.73 9.39 -16.91
N GLY A 117 -2.26 10.36 -17.65
CA GLY A 117 -3.28 11.26 -17.19
C GLY A 117 -4.69 10.68 -17.25
N THR A 118 -5.54 11.15 -16.35
CA THR A 118 -6.94 11.52 -16.63
C THR A 118 -7.32 12.61 -15.64
N GLY A 119 -6.79 13.81 -15.87
CA GLY A 119 -7.31 15.07 -15.32
C GLY A 119 -8.17 15.75 -16.37
N GLY A 120 -9.36 15.21 -16.61
CA GLY A 120 -10.35 15.85 -17.46
C GLY A 120 -10.78 17.21 -16.87
N GLY A 121 -10.74 18.25 -17.70
CA GLY A 121 -11.63 19.40 -17.55
C GLY A 121 -11.11 20.59 -16.76
N LEU A 122 -10.09 21.30 -17.26
CA LEU A 122 -10.03 22.77 -17.12
C LEU A 122 -9.26 23.51 -18.22
N LEU A 123 -8.84 22.81 -19.28
CA LEU A 123 -8.07 23.38 -20.39
C LEU A 123 -8.85 23.40 -21.72
N ASP A 124 -10.03 22.76 -21.78
CA ASP A 124 -10.86 22.69 -22.99
C ASP A 124 -11.62 24.01 -23.29
N GLY A 125 -11.64 24.95 -22.33
CA GLY A 125 -12.42 26.19 -22.43
C GLY A 125 -11.68 27.41 -23.00
N VAL A 126 -10.35 27.40 -23.09
CA VAL A 126 -9.59 28.63 -23.45
C VAL A 126 -9.21 28.69 -24.93
N ARG A 127 -9.44 27.59 -25.68
CA ARG A 127 -9.02 27.49 -27.09
C ARG A 127 -10.05 28.00 -28.10
N ARG A 128 -11.05 28.77 -27.64
CA ARG A 128 -12.12 29.35 -28.48
C ARG A 128 -12.33 30.86 -28.29
N LEU A 129 -11.35 31.55 -27.71
CA LEU A 129 -11.44 33.00 -27.43
C LEU A 129 -10.40 33.88 -28.14
N PHE A 130 -9.64 33.33 -29.09
CA PHE A 130 -8.85 34.13 -30.01
C PHE A 130 -9.11 33.64 -31.44
N GLU A 131 -9.76 34.55 -32.19
CA GLU A 131 -9.84 34.75 -33.64
C GLU A 131 -9.05 33.82 -34.56
#